data_AF-A0A919WL07-F1
#
_entry.id   AF-A0A919WL07-F1
#
_cell.length_a   1.000
_cell.length_b   1.000
_cell.length_c   1.000
_cell.angle_alpha   90.00
_cell.angle_beta   90.00
_cell.angle_gamma   90.00
#
_symmetry.space_group_name_H-M   'P 1'
#
loop_
_entity.id
_entity.type
_entity.pdbx_description
1 polymer ?
#
loop_
_entity_poly.entity_id
_entity_poly.type
_entity_poly.pdbx_seq_one_letter_code
_entity_poly.pdbx_strand_id
1 'polypeptide(L)'
;MRELDQFMIVSKELKNLLEGEFLIEQREEQIEKMDELLEKRQGFLNQLSDLSHLNEETKLELVRQEHEIQALMEQRKNKIKQDIKTLQLKKQKNEQYANLYDNLSVDGMFLDKKK
;
A
#
# COMPACT_ATOMS: atom_id res chain seq x y z
N MET A 1 -29.87 9.94 6.55
CA MET A 1 -29.62 8.52 6.91
C MET A 1 -29.01 7.77 5.74
N ARG A 2 -29.57 7.91 4.52
CA ARG A 2 -29.01 7.31 3.30
C ARG A 2 -27.52 7.62 3.11
N GLU A 3 -27.10 8.84 3.38
CA GLU A 3 -25.72 9.32 3.24
C GLU A 3 -24.77 8.66 4.25
N LEU A 4 -25.27 8.44 5.47
CA LEU A 4 -24.53 7.73 6.52
C LEU A 4 -24.37 6.26 6.15
N ASP A 5 -25.43 5.64 5.65
CA ASP A 5 -25.38 4.25 5.19
C ASP A 5 -24.38 4.09 4.04
N GLN A 6 -24.39 5.02 3.07
CA GLN A 6 -23.40 5.04 1.99
C GLN A 6 -21.97 5.24 2.49
N PHE A 7 -21.76 6.18 3.42
CA PHE A 7 -20.46 6.38 4.06
C PHE A 7 -19.96 5.10 4.75
N MET A 8 -20.83 4.39 5.46
CA MET A 8 -20.51 3.14 6.15
C MET A 8 -20.19 2.01 5.17
N ILE A 9 -20.94 1.92 4.06
CA ILE A 9 -20.67 0.94 2.99
C ILE A 9 -19.30 1.18 2.38
N VAL A 10 -19.00 2.42 1.96
CA VAL A 10 -17.70 2.76 1.35
C VAL A 10 -16.56 2.57 2.36
N SER A 11 -16.76 2.92 3.63
CA SER A 11 -15.77 2.70 4.69
C SER A 11 -15.47 1.21 4.88
N LYS A 12 -16.49 0.35 4.78
CA LYS A 12 -16.32 -1.11 4.83
C LYS A 12 -15.60 -1.66 3.60
N GLU A 13 -15.91 -1.15 2.41
CA GLU A 13 -15.21 -1.53 1.18
C GLU A 13 -13.73 -1.15 1.22
N LEU A 14 -13.42 0.06 1.71
CA LEU A 14 -12.05 0.53 1.93
C LEU A 14 -11.34 -0.37 2.94
N LYS A 15 -11.98 -0.68 4.07
CA LYS A 15 -11.42 -1.60 5.08
C LYS A 15 -11.10 -2.97 4.47
N ASN A 16 -12.03 -3.57 3.73
CA ASN A 16 -11.81 -4.87 3.08
C ASN A 16 -10.63 -4.83 2.10
N LEU A 17 -10.51 -3.76 1.29
CA LEU A 17 -9.37 -3.55 0.40
C LEU A 17 -8.06 -3.49 1.20
N LEU A 18 -8.06 -2.75 2.32
CA LEU A 18 -6.89 -2.59 3.19
C LEU A 18 -6.55 -3.83 4.02
N GLU A 19 -7.48 -4.75 4.25
CA GLU A 19 -7.23 -6.05 4.88
C GLU A 19 -6.65 -7.06 3.88
N GLY A 20 -7.02 -6.93 2.60
CA GLY A 20 -6.55 -7.78 1.50
C GLY A 20 -5.04 -7.74 1.23
N GLU A 21 -4.56 -8.66 0.41
CA GLU A 21 -3.15 -8.69 0.00
C GLU A 21 -2.87 -7.62 -1.06
N PHE A 22 -1.76 -6.89 -0.89
CA PHE A 22 -1.28 -5.94 -1.90
C PHE A 22 -0.24 -6.64 -2.78
N LEU A 23 -0.71 -7.22 -3.88
CA LEU A 23 0.14 -7.90 -4.85
C LEU A 23 0.86 -6.86 -5.69
N ILE A 24 2.14 -7.09 -5.98
CA ILE A 24 2.96 -6.14 -6.76
C ILE A 24 2.34 -5.91 -8.15
N GLU A 25 1.80 -6.95 -8.77
CA GLU A 25 1.19 -6.92 -10.11
C GLU A 25 -0.12 -6.12 -10.17
N GLN A 26 -0.85 -6.05 -9.04
CA GLN A 26 -2.14 -5.36 -8.94
C GLN A 26 -2.03 -4.04 -8.17
N ARG A 27 -0.81 -3.64 -7.77
CA ARG A 27 -0.59 -2.52 -6.87
C ARG A 27 -1.21 -1.22 -7.40
N GLU A 28 -1.06 -0.96 -8.69
CA GLU A 28 -1.55 0.28 -9.30
C GLU A 28 -3.08 0.32 -9.28
N GLU A 29 -3.75 -0.74 -9.74
CA GLU A 29 -5.22 -0.89 -9.66
C GLU A 29 -5.73 -0.79 -8.21
N GLN A 30 -5.02 -1.39 -7.25
CA GLN A 30 -5.41 -1.34 -5.85
C GLN A 30 -5.25 0.07 -5.24
N ILE A 31 -4.24 0.84 -5.68
CA ILE A 31 -4.06 2.23 -5.26
C ILE A 31 -5.14 3.11 -5.88
N GLU A 32 -5.40 2.98 -7.18
CA GLU A 32 -6.48 3.71 -7.87
C GLU A 32 -7.84 3.46 -7.19
N LYS A 33 -8.15 2.20 -6.91
CA LYS A 33 -9.38 1.83 -6.20
C LYS A 33 -9.43 2.41 -4.79
N MET A 34 -8.29 2.44 -4.08
CA MET A 34 -8.21 3.04 -2.76
C MET A 34 -8.49 4.55 -2.84
N ASP A 35 -7.91 5.25 -3.81
CA ASP A 35 -8.12 6.69 -4.03
C ASP A 35 -9.58 6.99 -4.38
N GLU A 36 -10.21 6.20 -5.27
CA GLU A 36 -11.63 6.32 -5.58
C GLU A 36 -12.52 6.16 -4.34
N LEU A 37 -12.23 5.16 -3.49
CA LEU A 37 -12.98 4.91 -2.27
C LEU A 37 -12.81 6.06 -1.27
N LEU A 38 -11.61 6.63 -1.16
CA LEU A 38 -11.33 7.79 -0.32
C LEU A 38 -12.08 9.03 -0.81
N GLU A 39 -12.11 9.28 -2.12
CA GLU A 39 -12.88 10.39 -2.69
C GLU A 39 -14.39 10.23 -2.47
N LYS A 40 -14.94 9.04 -2.74
CA LYS A 40 -16.36 8.73 -2.48
C LYS A 40 -16.69 8.93 -1.00
N ARG A 41 -15.83 8.43 -0.10
CA ARG A 41 -15.98 8.58 1.34
C ARG A 41 -15.98 10.04 1.78
N GLN A 42 -15.06 10.85 1.25
CA GLN A 42 -15.01 12.29 1.52
C GLN A 42 -16.26 13.01 1.02
N GLY A 43 -16.78 12.62 -0.16
CA GLY A 43 -18.02 13.14 -0.72
C GLY A 43 -19.21 12.94 0.21
N PHE A 44 -19.40 11.72 0.73
CA PHE A 44 -20.47 11.44 1.70
C PHE A 44 -20.24 12.15 3.04
N LEU A 45 -18.99 12.21 3.53
CA LEU A 45 -18.67 12.91 4.76
C LEU A 45 -19.01 14.41 4.69
N ASN A 46 -18.75 15.05 3.56
CA ASN A 46 -19.10 16.46 3.35
C ASN A 46 -20.62 16.71 3.36
N GLN A 47 -21.42 15.71 2.99
CA GLN A 47 -22.89 15.77 3.02
C GLN A 47 -23.45 15.47 4.42
N LEU A 48 -22.69 14.76 5.25
CA LEU A 48 -22.97 14.49 6.66
C LEU A 48 -22.56 15.69 7.53
N SER A 49 -23.06 16.88 7.21
CA SER A 49 -22.70 18.12 7.91
C SER A 49 -23.16 18.17 9.37
N ASP A 50 -24.09 17.29 9.77
CA ASP A 50 -24.54 17.19 11.16
C ASP A 50 -24.73 15.74 11.60
N LEU A 51 -23.91 15.30 12.55
CA LEU A 51 -23.95 13.99 13.20
C LEU A 51 -24.51 14.06 14.63
N SER A 52 -24.95 15.23 15.09
CA SER A 52 -25.42 15.47 16.45
C SER A 52 -26.62 14.58 16.80
N HIS A 53 -27.51 14.35 15.84
CA HIS A 53 -28.71 13.51 15.95
C HIS A 53 -28.44 12.01 16.08
N LEU A 54 -27.20 11.55 15.85
CA LEU A 54 -26.87 10.13 16.02
C LEU A 54 -26.81 9.76 17.50
N ASN A 55 -27.26 8.54 17.81
CA ASN A 55 -27.12 7.98 19.14
C ASN A 55 -25.64 7.75 19.49
N GLU A 56 -25.36 7.63 20.77
CA GLU A 56 -23.98 7.49 21.28
C GLU A 56 -23.30 6.22 20.77
N GLU A 57 -24.04 5.11 20.67
CA GLU A 57 -23.55 3.84 20.16
C GLU A 57 -23.04 3.94 18.71
N THR A 58 -23.80 4.59 17.82
CA THR A 58 -23.40 4.80 16.42
C THR A 58 -22.16 5.68 16.32
N LYS A 59 -22.08 6.72 17.17
CA LYS A 59 -20.91 7.61 17.21
C LYS A 59 -19.65 6.85 17.65
N LEU A 60 -19.77 6.01 18.67
CA LEU A 60 -18.66 5.17 19.14
C LEU A 60 -18.22 4.17 18.08
N GLU A 61 -19.17 3.54 17.38
CA GLU A 61 -18.86 2.62 16.29
C GLU A 61 -18.14 3.32 15.12
N LEU A 62 -18.60 4.51 14.74
CA LEU A 62 -17.96 5.32 13.70
C LEU A 62 -16.50 5.66 14.06
N VAL A 63 -16.27 6.11 15.29
CA VAL A 63 -14.92 6.44 15.78
C VAL A 63 -14.03 5.19 15.81
N ARG A 64 -14.58 4.04 16.25
CA ARG A 64 -13.85 2.77 16.25
C ARG A 64 -13.42 2.38 14.84
N GLN A 65 -14.35 2.40 13.88
CA GLN A 65 -14.06 2.06 12.49
C GLN A 65 -13.02 3.00 11.89
N GLU A 66 -13.06 4.29 12.23
CA GLU A 66 -12.06 5.25 11.78
C GLU A 66 -10.65 4.89 12.25
N HIS A 67 -10.51 4.56 13.53
CA HIS A 67 -9.23 4.15 14.09
C HIS A 67 -8.70 2.87 13.43
N GLU A 68 -9.57 1.90 13.16
CA GLU A 68 -9.19 0.67 12.47
C GLU A 68 -8.69 0.95 11.04
N ILE A 69 -9.43 1.76 10.26
CA ILE A 69 -9.04 2.15 8.90
C ILE A 69 -7.71 2.90 8.92
N GLN A 70 -7.53 3.84 9.87
CA GLN A 70 -6.31 4.62 9.98
C GLN A 70 -5.09 3.73 10.30
N ALA A 71 -5.25 2.77 11.20
CA ALA A 71 -4.19 1.81 11.53
C ALA A 71 -3.80 0.96 10.31
N LEU A 72 -4.79 0.45 9.57
CA LEU A 72 -4.55 -0.31 8.35
C LEU A 72 -3.85 0.53 7.26
N MET A 73 -4.27 1.78 7.06
CA MET A 73 -3.63 2.70 6.11
C MET A 73 -2.15 2.91 6.44
N GLU A 74 -1.81 3.15 7.71
CA GLU A 74 -0.42 3.35 8.13
C GLU A 74 0.40 2.06 7.99
N GLN A 75 -0.18 0.89 8.28
CA GLN A 75 0.45 -0.40 8.02
C GLN A 75 0.76 -0.57 6.52
N ARG A 76 -0.20 -0.25 5.63
CA ARG A 76 -0.02 -0.39 4.18
C ARG A 76 1.04 0.55 3.65
N LYS A 77 1.01 1.82 4.05
CA LYS A 77 2.03 2.81 3.73
C LYS A 77 3.43 2.35 4.16
N ASN A 78 3.57 1.78 5.35
CA ASN A 78 4.85 1.27 5.83
C ASN A 78 5.33 0.06 5.04
N LYS A 79 4.44 -0.86 4.67
CA LYS A 79 4.77 -1.99 3.79
C LYS A 79 5.24 -1.52 2.41
N ILE A 80 4.54 -0.58 1.79
CA ILE A 80 4.94 0.00 0.49
C ILE A 80 6.33 0.63 0.58
N LYS A 81 6.62 1.39 1.65
CA LYS A 81 7.97 1.96 1.89
C LYS A 81 9.05 0.88 2.01
N GLN A 82 8.77 -0.21 2.72
CA GLN A 82 9.71 -1.33 2.86
C GLN A 82 9.97 -2.02 1.53
N ASP A 83 8.94 -2.23 0.72
CA ASP A 83 9.07 -2.83 -0.60
C ASP A 83 9.96 -1.97 -1.52
N ILE A 84 9.75 -0.65 -1.53
CA ILE A 84 10.58 0.30 -2.31
C ILE A 84 12.04 0.20 -1.89
N LYS A 85 12.33 0.24 -0.59
CA LYS A 85 13.70 0.08 -0.06
C LYS A 85 14.32 -1.25 -0.49
N THR A 86 13.54 -2.32 -0.47
CA THR A 86 14.00 -3.67 -0.85
C THR A 86 14.31 -3.76 -2.34
N LEU A 87 13.48 -3.14 -3.20
CA LEU A 87 13.72 -3.06 -4.64
C LEU A 87 14.99 -2.25 -4.96
N GLN A 88 15.21 -1.12 -4.28
CA GLN A 88 16.41 -0.31 -4.44
C GLN A 88 17.69 -1.07 -4.04
N LEU A 89 17.66 -1.79 -2.91
CA LEU A 89 18.78 -2.63 -2.47
C LEU A 89 19.07 -3.78 -3.44
N LYS A 90 18.04 -4.44 -3.98
CA LYS A 90 18.21 -5.48 -5.01
C LYS A 90 18.86 -4.92 -6.26
N LYS A 91 18.43 -3.74 -6.72
CA LYS A 91 19.03 -3.06 -7.88
C LYS A 91 20.51 -2.76 -7.65
N GLN A 92 20.87 -2.16 -6.51
CA GLN A 92 22.26 -1.86 -6.15
C GLN A 92 23.13 -3.12 -6.09
N LYS A 93 22.63 -4.22 -5.50
CA LYS A 93 23.36 -5.49 -5.48
C LYS A 93 23.58 -6.03 -6.90
N ASN A 94 22.56 -6.04 -7.74
CA ASN A 94 22.69 -6.50 -9.13
C ASN A 94 23.70 -5.65 -9.92
N GLU A 95 23.72 -4.34 -9.74
CA GLU A 95 24.71 -3.45 -10.35
C GLU A 95 26.12 -3.72 -9.82
N GLN A 96 26.29 -4.00 -8.53
CA GLN A 96 27.60 -4.36 -7.96
C GLN A 96 28.12 -5.70 -8.50
N TYR A 97 27.25 -6.71 -8.65
CA TYR A 97 27.63 -7.99 -9.24
C TYR A 97 27.95 -7.86 -10.74
N ALA A 98 27.17 -7.09 -11.51
CA ALA A 98 27.45 -6.83 -12.92
C ALA A 98 28.81 -6.13 -13.10
N ASN A 99 29.09 -5.10 -12.31
CA ASN A 99 30.36 -4.36 -12.36
C ASN A 99 31.57 -5.18 -11.88
N LEU A 100 31.39 -6.24 -11.08
CA LEU A 100 32.48 -7.14 -10.68
C LEU A 100 32.93 -8.07 -11.81
N TYR A 101 32.02 -8.45 -12.71
CA TYR A 101 32.34 -9.25 -13.91
C TYR A 101 32.84 -8.38 -15.07
N ASP A 102 32.41 -7.12 -15.16
CA ASP A 102 32.95 -6.17 -16.16
C ASP A 102 34.39 -5.74 -15.84
N ASN A 103 34.79 -5.71 -14.56
CA ASN A 103 36.16 -5.41 -14.15
C ASN A 103 37.06 -6.65 -14.02
N LEU A 104 36.55 -7.86 -14.28
CA LEU A 104 37.38 -9.01 -14.60
C LEU A 104 37.89 -8.83 -16.03
N SER A 105 38.86 -7.92 -16.18
CA SER A 105 39.69 -7.82 -17.37
C SER A 105 40.22 -9.22 -17.68
N VAL A 106 39.70 -9.79 -18.75
CA VAL A 106 40.21 -10.98 -19.42
C VAL A 106 41.57 -10.61 -20.01
N ASP A 107 42.60 -10.53 -19.17
CA ASP A 107 43.94 -10.79 -19.65
C ASP A 107 44.04 -12.31 -19.76
N GLY A 108 43.72 -12.81 -20.95
CA GLY A 108 43.43 -14.21 -21.26
C GLY A 108 44.65 -15.11 -21.16
N MET A 109 45.16 -15.34 -19.95
CA MET A 109 46.16 -16.38 -19.70
C MET A 109 45.45 -17.71 -19.43
N PHE A 110 45.12 -18.43 -20.50
CA PHE A 110 44.80 -19.85 -20.41
C PHE A 110 46.00 -20.58 -19.79
N LEU A 111 45.84 -21.05 -18.55
CA LEU A 111 46.77 -21.97 -17.89
C LEU A 111 46.64 -23.36 -18.54
N ASP A 112 47.14 -23.51 -19.76
CA ASP A 112 47.44 -24.84 -20.29
C ASP A 112 48.78 -25.30 -19.74
N LYS A 113 48.78 -25.96 -18.57
CA LYS A 113 49.78 -26.98 -18.19
C LYS A 113 49.21 -27.95 -17.16
N LYS A 114 48.62 -29.04 -17.64
CA LYS A 114 48.69 -30.35 -16.96
C LYS A 114 48.96 -31.46 -18.00
N LYS A 115 50.24 -31.73 -18.24
CA LYS A 115 50.79 -33.04 -18.58
C LYS A 115 52.12 -33.20 -17.87
#